data_AF-A0AAU2K0U7-F1
#
_entry.id   AF-A0AAU2K0U7-F1
#
_cell.length_a   1.000
_cell.length_b   1.000
_cell.length_c   1.000
_cell.angle_alpha   90.00
_cell.angle_beta   90.00
_cell.angle_gamma   90.00
#
_symmetry.space_group_name_H-M   'P 1'
#
loop_
_entity.id
_entity.type
_entity.pdbx_description
1 polymer ?
#
loop_
_entity_poly.entity_id
_entity_poly.type
_entity_poly.pdbx_seq_one_letter_code
_entity_poly.pdbx_strand_id
1 'polypeptide(L)'
;MFWKRLGERVPAADETATGTKGASSVEHVAPVGIAPPEPWDPAAPVARIPVENGGQHPLELILEPYCWSEWLEPGAKVTVVTVGTADAERPWSGTTVPDEPFELQYYADQLVIWPYGDLVLIVDADGNELYRLP
;
A
#
# COMPACT_ATOMS: atom_id res chain seq x y z
N MET A 1 16.29 7.64 -19.87
CA MET A 1 15.88 6.75 -18.77
C MET A 1 14.53 6.17 -19.15
N PHE A 2 14.38 4.85 -19.06
CA PHE A 2 13.21 4.12 -19.56
C PHE A 2 12.14 4.08 -18.46
N TRP A 3 10.95 4.60 -18.76
CA TRP A 3 9.79 4.58 -17.87
C TRP A 3 8.93 3.39 -18.28
N LYS A 4 8.63 2.47 -17.35
CA LYS A 4 7.60 1.45 -17.55
C LYS A 4 6.37 1.88 -16.79
N ARG A 5 5.25 2.07 -17.49
CA ARG A 5 3.93 2.24 -16.87
C ARG A 5 3.44 0.88 -16.39
N LEU A 6 2.99 0.81 -15.14
CA LEU A 6 2.27 -0.35 -14.63
C LEU A 6 0.79 -0.22 -14.99
N GLY A 7 0.25 -1.10 -15.85
CA GLY A 7 -1.20 -1.17 -16.10
C GLY A 7 -1.71 -1.38 -17.53
N GLU A 8 -0.87 -1.54 -18.56
CA GLU A 8 -1.40 -1.83 -19.91
C GLU A 8 -2.01 -3.25 -20.01
N ARG A 9 -3.35 -3.35 -19.91
CA ARG A 9 -4.13 -4.47 -20.48
C ARG A 9 -5.44 -4.01 -21.14
N VAL A 10 -5.71 -4.69 -22.25
CA VAL A 10 -6.83 -4.63 -23.22
C VAL A 10 -8.19 -4.89 -22.54
N PRO A 11 -9.32 -4.28 -22.98
CA PRO A 11 -10.57 -4.30 -22.22
C PRO A 11 -11.45 -5.53 -22.52
N ALA A 12 -12.12 -6.03 -21.49
CA ALA A 12 -13.37 -6.80 -21.56
C ALA A 12 -14.23 -6.37 -20.35
N ALA A 13 -15.26 -5.57 -20.55
CA ALA A 13 -16.66 -5.96 -20.74
C ALA A 13 -17.39 -6.31 -19.43
N ASP A 14 -17.95 -5.25 -18.84
CA ASP A 14 -19.28 -5.07 -18.23
C ASP A 14 -20.03 -6.28 -17.62
N GLU A 15 -20.42 -6.18 -16.35
CA GLU A 15 -21.77 -6.51 -15.89
C GLU A 15 -22.07 -6.01 -14.46
N THR A 16 -23.36 -5.86 -14.18
CA THR A 16 -23.99 -4.84 -13.34
C THR A 16 -24.60 -5.37 -12.03
N ALA A 17 -24.64 -4.47 -11.03
CA ALA A 17 -25.75 -4.19 -10.08
C ALA A 17 -25.91 -4.86 -8.69
N THR A 18 -26.20 -3.94 -7.73
CA THR A 18 -27.20 -3.94 -6.62
C THR A 18 -26.88 -4.49 -5.21
N GLY A 19 -26.52 -3.54 -4.33
CA GLY A 19 -26.99 -3.22 -2.96
C GLY A 19 -27.62 -4.25 -2.00
N THR A 20 -27.26 -4.17 -0.70
CA THR A 20 -28.12 -3.80 0.45
C THR A 20 -27.30 -3.63 1.75
N LYS A 21 -27.74 -2.70 2.59
CA LYS A 21 -27.24 -2.19 3.88
C LYS A 21 -27.36 -3.19 5.04
N GLY A 22 -26.36 -3.24 5.93
CA GLY A 22 -26.45 -3.90 7.23
C GLY A 22 -25.20 -3.64 8.09
N ALA A 23 -25.34 -2.84 9.15
CA ALA A 23 -24.29 -2.57 10.13
C ALA A 23 -24.14 -3.76 11.08
N SER A 24 -22.92 -4.23 11.32
CA SER A 24 -22.57 -5.04 12.49
C SER A 24 -21.05 -5.21 12.60
N SER A 25 -20.54 -4.92 13.80
CA SER A 25 -19.32 -5.42 14.41
C SER A 25 -17.98 -5.25 13.67
N VAL A 26 -17.10 -4.45 14.26
CA VAL A 26 -15.67 -4.44 13.92
C VAL A 26 -15.07 -5.75 14.47
N GLU A 27 -15.28 -6.84 13.75
CA GLU A 27 -14.46 -8.03 13.91
C GLU A 27 -13.07 -7.69 13.38
N HIS A 28 -12.06 -7.98 14.19
CA HIS A 28 -10.65 -7.84 13.87
C HIS A 28 -10.32 -8.81 12.73
N VAL A 29 -10.55 -8.37 11.49
CA VAL A 29 -10.17 -9.12 10.29
C VAL A 29 -8.65 -9.12 10.25
N ALA A 30 -8.03 -10.21 10.67
CA ALA A 30 -6.65 -10.49 10.29
C ALA A 30 -6.62 -10.48 8.75
N PRO A 31 -5.87 -9.58 8.09
CA PRO A 31 -5.78 -9.66 6.66
C PRO A 31 -5.01 -10.96 6.37
N VAL A 32 -5.61 -11.81 5.53
CA VAL A 32 -4.89 -12.86 4.81
C VAL A 32 -3.90 -12.14 3.89
N GLY A 33 -2.80 -11.66 4.47
CA GLY A 33 -1.74 -10.96 3.80
C GLY A 33 -0.62 -11.96 3.59
N ILE A 34 -0.33 -12.23 2.32
CA ILE A 34 0.91 -12.92 1.94
C ILE A 34 2.05 -12.25 2.72
N ALA A 35 2.87 -13.06 3.39
CA ALA A 35 4.03 -12.58 4.13
C ALA A 35 4.88 -11.69 3.21
N PRO A 36 5.49 -10.60 3.71
CA PRO A 36 6.42 -9.82 2.92
C PRO A 36 7.45 -10.76 2.26
N PRO A 37 7.82 -10.52 1.00
CA PRO A 37 8.93 -11.23 0.39
C PRO A 37 10.22 -11.12 1.23
N GLU A 38 10.89 -12.24 1.46
CA GLU A 38 12.17 -12.30 2.17
C GLU A 38 13.29 -11.55 1.41
N PRO A 39 14.32 -11.01 2.09
CA PRO A 39 14.61 -11.13 3.51
C PRO A 39 13.95 -10.03 4.38
N TRP A 40 13.48 -10.41 5.56
CA TRP A 40 13.05 -9.58 6.70
C TRP A 40 13.00 -10.48 7.94
N ASP A 41 12.94 -9.93 9.15
CA ASP A 41 12.79 -10.72 10.38
C ASP A 41 11.32 -11.17 10.54
N PRO A 42 10.99 -12.47 10.49
CA PRO A 42 9.61 -12.94 10.65
C PRO A 42 8.93 -12.55 11.96
N ALA A 43 9.70 -12.18 12.99
CA ALA A 43 9.17 -11.67 14.26
C ALA A 43 8.85 -10.17 14.22
N ALA A 44 9.32 -9.44 13.21
CA ALA A 44 9.04 -8.03 13.06
C ALA A 44 7.56 -7.78 12.74
N PRO A 45 6.97 -6.72 13.31
CA PRO A 45 5.59 -6.37 13.02
C PRO A 45 5.46 -5.83 11.59
N VAL A 46 4.39 -6.23 10.91
CA VAL A 46 4.13 -5.86 9.51
C VAL A 46 2.80 -5.15 9.40
N ALA A 47 2.79 -3.98 8.78
CA ALA A 47 1.58 -3.25 8.42
C ALA A 47 1.46 -3.10 6.90
N ARG A 48 0.23 -2.99 6.42
CA ARG A 48 -0.10 -2.96 4.98
C ARG A 48 -1.15 -1.91 4.71
N ILE A 49 -1.01 -1.18 3.61
CA ILE A 49 -2.05 -0.32 3.07
C ILE A 49 -2.31 -0.64 1.60
N PRO A 50 -3.49 -1.19 1.27
CA PRO A 50 -3.88 -1.37 -0.13
C PRO A 50 -4.20 0.00 -0.73
N VAL A 51 -3.69 0.24 -1.94
CA VAL A 51 -3.94 1.43 -2.74
C VAL A 51 -4.58 0.99 -4.03
N GLU A 52 -5.74 1.56 -4.33
CA GLU A 52 -6.45 1.37 -5.59
C GLU A 52 -6.76 2.72 -6.21
N ASN A 53 -6.38 2.92 -7.47
CA ASN A 53 -6.85 4.07 -8.21
C ASN A 53 -8.26 3.79 -8.76
N GLY A 54 -9.29 4.06 -7.97
CA GLY A 54 -10.68 4.00 -8.41
C GLY A 54 -11.14 5.19 -9.28
N GLY A 55 -10.24 6.14 -9.57
CA GLY A 55 -10.52 7.36 -10.32
C GLY A 55 -10.61 7.16 -11.83
N GLN A 56 -10.79 8.26 -12.55
CA GLN A 56 -10.81 8.29 -14.03
C GLN A 56 -9.50 8.80 -14.64
N HIS A 57 -8.56 9.22 -13.80
CA HIS A 57 -7.27 9.77 -14.20
C HIS A 57 -6.14 9.05 -13.44
N PRO A 58 -4.91 9.04 -13.98
CA PRO A 58 -3.75 8.53 -13.25
C PRO A 58 -3.61 9.20 -11.88
N LEU A 59 -3.28 8.40 -10.87
CA LEU A 59 -3.00 8.83 -9.50
C LEU A 59 -1.49 8.71 -9.27
N GLU A 60 -0.83 9.79 -8.86
CA GLU A 60 0.57 9.70 -8.44
C GLU A 60 0.63 9.15 -7.01
N LEU A 61 1.28 8.00 -6.84
CA LEU A 61 1.62 7.48 -5.53
C LEU A 61 3.04 7.94 -5.20
N ILE A 62 3.21 8.60 -4.06
CA ILE A 62 4.49 9.12 -3.58
C ILE A 62 4.82 8.47 -2.23
N LEU A 63 6.03 7.93 -2.08
CA LEU A 63 6.55 7.41 -0.82
C LEU A 63 7.66 8.32 -0.29
N GLU A 64 7.38 8.97 0.83
CA GLU A 64 8.32 9.78 1.59
C GLU A 64 8.81 9.00 2.82
N PRO A 65 10.05 9.18 3.30
CA PRO A 65 11.07 10.12 2.84
C PRO A 65 11.91 9.63 1.65
N TYR A 66 11.47 8.55 0.99
CA TYR A 66 12.26 7.89 -0.05
C TYR A 66 12.33 8.65 -1.38
N CYS A 67 11.59 9.76 -1.51
CA CYS A 67 11.43 10.51 -2.75
C CYS A 67 11.10 9.61 -3.95
N TRP A 68 10.33 8.54 -3.70
CA TRP A 68 9.90 7.61 -4.74
C TRP A 68 8.50 7.98 -5.20
N SER A 69 8.23 7.94 -6.50
CA SER A 69 6.88 8.09 -7.02
C SER A 69 6.61 7.25 -8.27
N GLU A 70 5.34 6.87 -8.46
CA GLU A 70 4.86 6.12 -9.62
C GLU A 70 3.42 6.54 -9.94
N TRP A 71 3.09 6.57 -11.23
CA TRP A 71 1.73 6.82 -11.68
C TRP A 71 0.93 5.51 -11.74
N LEU A 72 -0.14 5.44 -10.97
CA LEU A 72 -1.11 4.36 -10.99
C LEU A 72 -2.21 4.70 -12.01
N GLU A 73 -2.33 3.91 -13.07
CA GLU A 73 -3.43 4.05 -14.03
C GLU A 73 -4.80 3.75 -13.38
N PRO A 74 -5.93 4.24 -13.95
CA PRO A 74 -7.27 3.88 -13.48
C PRO A 74 -7.46 2.36 -13.36
N GLY A 75 -7.90 1.90 -12.20
CA GLY A 75 -8.07 0.49 -11.85
C GLY A 75 -6.81 -0.23 -11.36
N ALA A 76 -5.63 0.41 -11.39
CA ALA A 76 -4.41 -0.17 -10.86
C ALA A 76 -4.50 -0.36 -9.34
N LYS A 77 -3.93 -1.47 -8.85
CA LYS A 77 -3.90 -1.83 -7.44
C LYS A 77 -2.48 -2.20 -7.04
N VAL A 78 -2.03 -1.65 -5.93
CA VAL A 78 -0.77 -2.00 -5.27
C VAL A 78 -1.00 -2.05 -3.77
N THR A 79 -0.13 -2.75 -3.04
CA THR A 79 -0.10 -2.67 -1.58
C THR A 79 1.25 -2.14 -1.15
N VAL A 80 1.25 -1.11 -0.31
CA VAL A 80 2.45 -0.66 0.37
C VAL A 80 2.54 -1.41 1.69
N VAL A 81 3.67 -2.07 1.89
CA VAL A 81 3.97 -2.87 3.08
C VAL A 81 5.08 -2.15 3.83
N THR A 82 4.95 -2.05 5.14
CA THR A 82 6.01 -1.56 6.02
C THR A 82 6.28 -2.59 7.10
N VAL A 83 7.56 -2.87 7.35
CA VAL A 83 8.02 -3.81 8.38
C VAL A 83 8.74 -2.98 9.45
N GLY A 84 8.22 -3.00 10.66
CA GLY A 84 8.78 -2.26 11.79
C GLY A 84 9.98 -2.97 12.43
N THR A 85 10.51 -2.39 13.50
CA THR A 85 11.63 -2.98 14.24
C THR A 85 11.16 -4.15 15.11
N ALA A 86 11.82 -5.30 15.01
CA ALA A 86 11.56 -6.45 15.87
C ALA A 86 11.88 -6.12 17.35
N ASP A 87 11.09 -6.69 18.26
CA ASP A 87 11.24 -6.57 19.73
C ASP A 87 11.16 -5.13 20.30
N ALA A 88 10.79 -4.14 19.49
CA ALA A 88 10.60 -2.76 19.95
C ALA A 88 9.24 -2.59 20.64
N GLU A 89 9.22 -1.86 21.76
CA GLU A 89 7.96 -1.45 22.42
C GLU A 89 7.11 -0.55 21.52
N ARG A 90 7.77 0.19 20.62
CA ARG A 90 7.18 1.03 19.57
C ARG A 90 7.85 0.70 18.25
N PRO A 91 7.32 -0.26 17.48
CA PRO A 91 7.96 -0.72 16.26
C PRO A 91 7.94 0.27 15.10
N TRP A 92 7.15 1.34 15.19
CA TRP A 92 7.12 2.38 14.15
C TRP A 92 7.56 3.73 14.72
N SER A 93 8.33 4.47 13.91
CA SER A 93 8.85 5.77 14.31
C SER A 93 7.81 6.90 14.31
N GLY A 94 6.58 6.62 13.85
CA GLY A 94 5.41 7.52 13.74
C GLY A 94 5.64 8.95 14.21
N THR A 95 5.86 9.88 13.26
CA THR A 95 6.35 11.23 13.61
C THR A 95 5.23 12.16 14.08
N THR A 96 4.06 12.11 13.44
CA THR A 96 2.89 12.91 13.82
C THR A 96 2.06 12.22 14.90
N VAL A 97 1.80 10.91 14.73
CA VAL A 97 1.16 10.07 15.75
C VAL A 97 2.17 9.00 16.18
N PRO A 98 2.51 8.93 17.48
CA PRO A 98 3.46 7.95 17.96
C PRO A 98 3.02 6.52 17.66
N ASP A 99 3.95 5.70 17.19
CA ASP A 99 3.72 4.27 16.91
C ASP A 99 2.66 4.01 15.82
N GLU A 100 2.51 4.94 14.87
CA GLU A 100 1.70 4.73 13.68
C GLU A 100 2.58 4.18 12.54
N PRO A 101 2.14 3.12 11.81
CA PRO A 101 2.92 2.54 10.72
C PRO A 101 2.97 3.39 9.45
N PHE A 102 1.95 4.22 9.23
CA PHE A 102 1.81 5.05 8.04
C PHE A 102 1.26 6.42 8.41
N GLU A 103 1.74 7.46 7.77
CA GLU A 103 1.02 8.73 7.66
C GLU A 103 0.62 8.96 6.21
N LEU A 104 -0.57 9.53 5.98
CA LEU A 104 -1.16 9.70 4.66
C LEU A 104 -1.52 11.16 4.42
N GLN A 105 -1.21 11.67 3.22
CA GLN A 105 -1.70 12.95 2.74
C GLN A 105 -2.34 12.78 1.36
N TYR A 106 -3.55 13.32 1.24
CA TYR A 106 -4.38 13.21 0.04
C TYR A 106 -4.42 14.54 -0.69
N TYR A 107 -4.11 14.50 -1.98
CA TYR A 107 -4.33 15.59 -2.93
C TYR A 107 -5.29 15.14 -4.03
N ALA A 108 -5.60 16.02 -4.97
CA ALA A 108 -6.59 15.72 -6.01
C ALA A 108 -6.18 14.54 -6.91
N ASP A 109 -4.90 14.48 -7.27
CA ASP A 109 -4.28 13.51 -8.18
C ASP A 109 -3.04 12.84 -7.59
N GLN A 110 -2.81 13.01 -6.27
CA GLN A 110 -1.67 12.43 -5.57
C GLN A 110 -2.07 11.81 -4.23
N LEU A 111 -1.43 10.70 -3.89
CA LEU A 111 -1.43 10.08 -2.57
C LEU A 111 0.01 10.04 -2.07
N VAL A 112 0.29 10.73 -0.98
CA VAL A 112 1.59 10.68 -0.32
C VAL A 112 1.49 9.79 0.91
N ILE A 113 2.41 8.84 1.03
CA ILE A 113 2.48 7.89 2.13
C ILE A 113 3.86 8.01 2.79
N TRP A 114 3.88 8.15 4.10
CA TRP A 114 5.06 8.01 4.94
C TRP A 114 5.00 6.67 5.68
N PRO A 115 5.58 5.59 5.14
CA PRO A 115 5.74 4.34 5.86
C PRO A 115 6.88 4.46 6.89
N TYR A 116 6.60 4.12 8.15
CA TYR A 116 7.51 4.33 9.30
C TYR A 116 8.18 3.05 9.80
N GLY A 117 8.51 2.13 8.89
CA GLY A 117 9.25 0.89 9.20
C GLY A 117 10.68 0.93 8.69
N ASP A 118 11.46 -0.10 9.06
CA ASP A 118 12.86 -0.30 8.64
C ASP A 118 12.97 -0.96 7.25
N LEU A 119 11.84 -1.41 6.69
CA LEU A 119 11.76 -1.97 5.35
C LEU A 119 10.40 -1.65 4.77
N VAL A 120 10.40 -1.15 3.54
CA VAL A 120 9.18 -0.81 2.82
C VAL A 120 9.16 -1.54 1.48
N LEU A 121 8.03 -2.20 1.20
CA LEU A 121 7.82 -2.91 -0.06
C LEU A 121 6.60 -2.35 -0.77
N ILE A 122 6.66 -2.38 -2.10
CA ILE A 122 5.49 -2.20 -2.95
C ILE A 122 5.24 -3.53 -3.62
N VAL A 123 4.06 -4.11 -3.39
CA VAL A 123 3.64 -5.36 -3.99
C VAL A 123 2.46 -5.16 -4.92
N ASP A 124 2.42 -5.91 -6.02
CA ASP A 124 1.27 -5.93 -6.92
C ASP A 124 0.08 -6.71 -6.31
N ALA A 125 -1.03 -6.76 -7.05
CA ALA A 125 -2.24 -7.46 -6.63
C ALA A 125 -2.06 -8.99 -6.51
N ASP A 126 -1.05 -9.57 -7.16
CA ASP A 126 -0.72 -10.99 -7.10
C ASP A 126 0.26 -11.29 -5.95
N GLY A 127 0.74 -10.27 -5.23
CA GLY A 127 1.69 -10.37 -4.13
C GLY A 127 3.16 -10.38 -4.55
N ASN A 128 3.46 -10.07 -5.82
CA ASN A 128 4.85 -9.97 -6.28
C ASN A 128 5.47 -8.65 -5.81
N GLU A 129 6.72 -8.71 -5.37
CA GLU A 129 7.52 -7.51 -5.10
C GLU A 129 7.76 -6.73 -6.39
N LEU A 130 7.31 -5.48 -6.42
CA LEU A 130 7.64 -4.52 -7.48
C LEU A 130 8.85 -3.67 -7.08
N TYR A 131 8.87 -3.23 -5.81
CA TYR A 131 9.91 -2.37 -5.27
C TYR A 131 10.19 -2.68 -3.81
N ARG A 132 11.44 -2.43 -3.41
CA ARG A 132 11.95 -2.56 -2.05
C ARG A 132 12.78 -1.33 -1.71
N LEU A 133 12.43 -0.69 -0.61
CA LEU A 133 13.07 0.50 -0.08
C LEU A 133 13.62 0.19 1.33
N PRO A 134 14.82 0.69 1.65
CA PRO A 134 15.51 0.41 2.91
C PRO A 134 14.90 1.14 4.11
#